data_AF-A0A7W2NJG7-F1
#
_entry.id   AF-A0A7W2NJG7-F1
#
_cell.length_a   1.000
_cell.length_b   1.000
_cell.length_c   1.000
_cell.angle_alpha   90.00
_cell.angle_beta   90.00
_cell.angle_gamma   90.00
#
_symmetry.space_group_name_H-M   'P 1'
#
loop_
_entity.id
_entity.type
_entity.pdbx_description
1 polymer ?
#
loop_
_entity_poly.entity_id
_entity_poly.type
_entity_poly.pdbx_seq_one_letter_code
_entity_poly.pdbx_strand_id
1 'polypeptide(L)'
;MEITEQHTSSDAVAYGNVYVMTHSFFSDVVRIGCTPTNPIEYAITLSAKTLGDYTVVFSLQCKNPCKVKKQIRQYLNAKAYVNDFYQVPADVAAGILKRVALRIPVSSAD
;
A
#
# COMPACT_ATOMS: atom_id res chain seq x y z
N MET A 1 9.39 -27.63 5.84
CA MET A 1 8.09 -26.95 5.91
C MET A 1 8.16 -25.77 4.96
N GLU A 2 7.62 -25.92 3.77
CA GLU A 2 7.53 -24.83 2.81
C GLU A 2 6.43 -23.87 3.28
N ILE A 3 6.84 -22.67 3.68
CA ILE A 3 5.89 -21.57 3.88
C ILE A 3 5.52 -21.10 2.48
N THR A 4 4.45 -21.67 1.94
CA THR A 4 3.82 -21.13 0.74
C THR A 4 3.18 -19.81 1.15
N GLU A 5 3.93 -18.72 0.97
CA GLU A 5 3.34 -17.39 0.93
C GLU A 5 2.28 -17.43 -0.17
N GLN A 6 1.01 -17.46 0.22
CA GLN A 6 -0.10 -17.13 -0.67
C GLN A 6 0.00 -15.64 -0.95
N HIS A 7 0.94 -15.29 -1.82
CA HIS A 7 0.96 -14.10 -2.62
C HIS A 7 -0.30 -14.21 -3.48
N THR A 8 -1.44 -13.77 -2.93
CA THR A 8 -2.64 -13.58 -3.73
C THR A 8 -2.29 -12.49 -4.73
N SER A 9 -1.89 -12.91 -5.93
CA SER A 9 -1.92 -12.11 -7.14
C SER A 9 -3.37 -11.77 -7.47
N SER A 10 -4.03 -11.04 -6.57
CA SER A 10 -5.30 -10.41 -6.84
C SER A 10 -5.01 -9.17 -7.67
N ASP A 11 -4.67 -9.39 -8.93
CA ASP A 11 -4.40 -8.31 -9.90
C ASP A 11 -5.66 -7.46 -10.19
N ALA A 12 -6.83 -7.85 -9.68
CA ALA A 12 -8.11 -7.19 -9.92
C ALA A 12 -9.02 -7.21 -8.68
N VAL A 13 -8.63 -6.53 -7.59
CA VAL A 13 -9.62 -6.07 -6.60
C VAL A 13 -10.47 -4.99 -7.26
N ALA A 14 -11.76 -5.23 -7.50
CA ALA A 14 -12.62 -4.26 -8.19
C ALA A 14 -12.77 -2.95 -7.38
N TYR A 15 -12.88 -3.07 -6.06
CA TYR A 15 -12.98 -1.95 -5.12
C TYR A 15 -12.30 -2.30 -3.80
N GLY A 16 -11.56 -1.37 -3.24
CA GLY A 16 -10.82 -1.58 -1.99
C GLY A 16 -9.96 -0.38 -1.66
N ASN A 17 -8.88 -0.61 -0.93
CA ASN A 17 -7.99 0.43 -0.45
C ASN A 17 -6.58 0.29 -1.01
N VAL A 18 -5.99 1.40 -1.40
CA VAL A 18 -4.53 1.55 -1.50
C VAL A 18 -4.03 2.21 -0.22
N TYR A 19 -2.88 1.80 0.30
CA TYR A 19 -2.37 2.29 1.57
C TYR A 19 -0.87 2.54 1.54
N VAL A 20 -0.43 3.37 2.48
CA VAL A 20 0.95 3.52 2.93
C VAL A 20 0.98 3.14 4.39
N MET A 21 1.88 2.23 4.75
CA MET A 21 2.12 1.84 6.13
C MET A 21 3.61 1.92 6.47
N THR A 22 3.91 2.32 7.69
CA THR A 22 5.26 2.27 8.28
C THR A 22 5.41 0.98 9.08
N HIS A 23 6.65 0.63 9.41
CA HIS A 23 6.96 -0.49 10.30
C HIS A 23 7.84 0.01 11.44
N SER A 24 7.63 -0.46 12.67
CA SER A 24 8.33 0.06 13.86
C SER A 24 9.85 -0.10 13.83
N PHE A 25 10.39 -1.01 13.02
CA PHE A 25 11.85 -1.21 12.88
C PHE A 25 12.53 -0.28 11.87
N PHE A 26 11.77 0.44 11.04
CA PHE A 26 12.35 1.25 9.97
C PHE A 26 11.84 2.69 10.06
N SER A 27 12.77 3.65 10.12
CA SER A 27 12.44 5.07 10.21
C SER A 27 12.04 5.69 8.88
N ASP A 28 12.54 5.16 7.77
CA ASP A 28 12.43 5.74 6.42
C ASP A 28 11.99 4.72 5.36
N VAL A 29 11.51 3.54 5.78
CA VAL A 29 10.95 2.53 4.89
C VAL A 29 9.45 2.50 5.07
N VAL A 30 8.74 2.69 3.95
CA VAL A 30 7.29 2.50 3.89
C VAL A 30 6.93 1.34 3.00
N ARG A 31 5.82 0.68 3.33
CA ARG A 31 5.18 -0.30 2.47
C ARG A 31 3.96 0.31 1.81
N ILE A 32 3.89 0.21 0.49
CA ILE A 32 2.74 0.66 -0.30
C ILE A 32 2.06 -0.57 -0.89
N GLY A 33 0.78 -0.75 -0.56
CA GLY A 33 0.02 -1.93 -0.96
C GLY A 33 -1.42 -1.64 -1.32
N CYS A 34 -2.13 -2.70 -1.71
CA CYS A 34 -3.57 -2.69 -1.91
C CYS A 34 -4.21 -3.79 -1.06
N THR A 35 -5.43 -3.57 -0.58
CA THR A 35 -6.24 -4.57 0.13
C THR A 35 -7.72 -4.38 -0.18
N PRO A 36 -8.53 -5.45 -0.31
CA PRO A 36 -9.98 -5.32 -0.40
C PRO A 36 -10.64 -4.94 0.93
N THR A 37 -9.95 -5.13 2.07
CA THR A 37 -10.49 -4.92 3.42
C THR A 37 -10.10 -3.57 4.03
N ASN A 38 -10.45 -3.35 5.29
CA ASN A 38 -9.99 -2.19 6.05
C ASN A 38 -8.44 -2.25 6.23
N PRO A 39 -7.70 -1.21 5.83
CA PRO A 39 -6.24 -1.19 5.96
C PRO A 39 -5.72 -1.30 7.39
N ILE A 40 -6.46 -0.77 8.37
CA ILE A 40 -6.08 -0.81 9.78
C ILE A 40 -6.16 -2.24 10.31
N GLU A 41 -7.26 -2.94 10.05
CA GLU A 41 -7.42 -4.36 10.41
C GLU A 41 -6.38 -5.23 9.73
N TYR A 42 -6.08 -4.94 8.46
CA TYR A 42 -5.03 -5.63 7.72
C TYR A 42 -3.64 -5.40 8.34
N ALA A 43 -3.32 -4.17 8.76
CA ALA A 43 -2.06 -3.86 9.45
C ALA A 43 -1.95 -4.56 10.81
N ILE A 44 -3.04 -4.63 11.59
CA ILE A 44 -3.09 -5.39 12.84
C ILE A 44 -2.81 -6.87 12.58
N THR A 45 -3.47 -7.45 11.56
CA THR A 45 -3.29 -8.85 11.18
C THR A 45 -1.85 -9.14 10.72
N LEU A 46 -1.21 -8.20 10.03
CA LEU A 46 0.20 -8.30 9.64
C LEU A 46 1.11 -8.24 10.86
N SER A 47 0.90 -7.28 11.74
CA SER A 47 1.71 -7.07 12.96
C SER A 47 1.68 -8.30 13.86
N ALA A 48 0.53 -8.97 13.97
CA ALA A 48 0.41 -10.22 14.73
C ALA A 48 1.27 -11.38 14.18
N LYS A 49 1.73 -11.28 12.93
CA LYS A 49 2.53 -12.32 12.23
C LYS A 49 4.00 -11.92 12.06
N THR A 50 4.37 -10.71 12.43
CA THR A 50 5.73 -10.18 12.24
C THR A 50 6.31 -9.67 13.55
N LEU A 51 7.63 -9.54 13.62
CA LEU A 51 8.25 -8.81 14.72
C LEU A 51 8.13 -7.32 14.45
N GLY A 52 7.54 -6.59 15.38
CA GLY A 52 7.23 -5.17 15.22
C GLY A 52 5.86 -4.92 14.61
N ASP A 53 5.51 -3.65 14.53
CA ASP A 53 4.15 -3.20 14.24
C ASP A 53 4.09 -2.45 12.92
N TYR A 54 3.09 -2.79 12.10
CA TYR A 54 2.69 -2.01 10.94
C TYR A 54 1.65 -0.97 11.36
N THR A 55 1.90 0.28 10.99
CA THR A 55 0.95 1.39 11.22
C THR A 55 0.54 2.01 9.90
N VAL A 56 -0.77 2.09 9.64
CA VAL A 56 -1.28 2.79 8.46
C VAL A 56 -1.14 4.29 8.67
N VAL A 57 -0.36 4.95 7.81
CA VAL A 57 -0.16 6.40 7.84
C VAL A 57 -1.03 7.11 6.80
N PHE A 58 -1.42 6.40 5.75
CA PHE A 58 -2.35 6.92 4.75
C PHE A 58 -3.09 5.78 4.06
N SER A 59 -4.36 6.00 3.73
CA SER A 59 -5.12 5.09 2.90
C SER A 59 -6.15 5.83 2.07
N LEU A 60 -6.48 5.27 0.91
CA LEU A 60 -7.53 5.77 0.05
C LEU A 60 -8.33 4.62 -0.52
N GLN A 61 -9.65 4.73 -0.39
CA GLN A 61 -10.60 3.83 -1.02
C GLN A 61 -10.76 4.21 -2.50
N CYS A 62 -10.64 3.23 -3.40
CA CYS A 62 -10.74 3.45 -4.84
C CYS A 62 -11.14 2.18 -5.60
N LYS A 63 -11.62 2.37 -6.84
CA LYS A 63 -11.78 1.27 -7.80
C LYS A 63 -10.41 0.81 -8.27
N ASN A 64 -10.20 -0.50 -8.36
CA ASN A 64 -8.94 -1.10 -8.80
C ASN A 64 -7.70 -0.61 -8.00
N PRO A 65 -7.67 -0.71 -6.66
CA PRO A 65 -6.58 -0.18 -5.84
C PRO A 65 -5.21 -0.75 -6.22
N CYS A 66 -5.14 -2.00 -6.71
CA CYS A 66 -3.89 -2.58 -7.17
C CYS A 66 -3.38 -1.97 -8.48
N LYS A 67 -4.26 -1.41 -9.33
CA LYS A 67 -3.87 -0.60 -10.50
C LYS A 67 -3.29 0.75 -10.05
N VAL A 68 -3.89 1.36 -9.03
CA VAL A 68 -3.37 2.59 -8.41
C VAL A 68 -1.99 2.34 -7.81
N LYS A 69 -1.80 1.24 -7.08
CA LYS A 69 -0.48 0.78 -6.59
C LYS A 69 0.54 0.68 -7.73
N LYS A 70 0.19 0.04 -8.85
CA LYS A 70 1.07 -0.09 -10.02
C LYS A 70 1.48 1.26 -10.60
N GLN A 71 0.57 2.24 -10.65
CA GLN A 71 0.89 3.60 -11.11
C GLN A 71 1.82 4.32 -10.14
N ILE A 72 1.57 4.23 -8.82
CA ILE A 72 2.45 4.82 -7.79
C ILE A 72 3.86 4.26 -7.88
N ARG A 73 4.00 2.95 -8.12
CA ARG A 73 5.29 2.29 -8.32
C ARG A 73 6.11 2.92 -9.45
N GLN A 74 5.46 3.40 -10.53
CA GLN A 74 6.18 4.08 -11.61
C GLN A 74 6.83 5.38 -11.15
N TYR A 75 6.19 6.13 -10.24
CA TYR A 75 6.75 7.36 -9.67
C TYR A 75 7.84 7.10 -8.63
N LEU A 76 7.79 5.95 -7.96
CA LEU A 76 8.72 5.58 -6.89
C LEU A 76 9.79 4.58 -7.34
N ASN A 77 9.88 4.26 -8.63
CA ASN A 77 10.74 3.17 -9.13
C ASN A 77 12.22 3.36 -8.78
N ALA A 78 12.71 4.61 -8.77
CA ALA A 78 14.08 4.95 -8.36
C ALA A 78 14.35 4.78 -6.84
N LYS A 79 13.32 4.45 -6.06
CA LYS A 79 13.36 4.35 -4.59
C LYS A 79 12.81 3.03 -4.05
N ALA A 80 12.61 2.05 -4.94
CA ALA A 80 12.19 0.71 -4.56
C ALA A 80 13.33 0.02 -3.82
N TYR A 81 13.06 -0.44 -2.59
CA TYR A 81 14.01 -1.23 -1.81
C TYR A 81 13.83 -2.71 -2.14
N VAL A 82 12.61 -3.24 -1.97
CA VAL A 82 12.16 -4.57 -2.43
C VAL A 82 10.65 -4.55 -2.68
N ASN A 83 10.15 -5.14 -3.78
CA ASN A 83 8.72 -5.29 -4.12
C ASN A 83 7.81 -4.09 -3.78
N ASP A 84 7.19 -4.10 -2.60
CA ASP A 84 6.22 -3.12 -2.10
C ASP A 84 6.82 -2.15 -1.05
N PHE A 85 8.11 -2.26 -0.75
CA PHE A 85 8.85 -1.44 0.19
C PHE A 85 9.70 -0.39 -0.53
N TYR A 86 9.64 0.83 -0.03
CA TYR A 86 10.30 2.00 -0.61
C TYR A 86 11.01 2.77 0.49
N GLN A 87 12.26 3.18 0.24
CA GLN A 87 13.01 4.01 1.17
C GLN A 87 12.69 5.49 0.92
N VAL A 88 11.60 5.94 1.54
CA VAL A 88 11.11 7.32 1.51
C VAL A 88 10.42 7.67 2.83
N PRO A 89 10.50 8.93 3.28
CA PRO A 89 9.68 9.41 4.37
C PRO A 89 8.18 9.20 4.12
N ALA A 90 7.43 8.90 5.19
CA ALA A 90 6.01 8.56 5.13
C ALA A 90 5.12 9.69 4.56
N ASP A 91 5.45 10.93 4.91
CA ASP A 91 4.78 12.14 4.41
C ASP A 91 4.97 12.33 2.90
N VAL A 92 6.17 12.04 2.39
CA VAL A 92 6.47 12.06 0.95
C VAL A 92 5.65 11.01 0.21
N ALA A 93 5.60 9.78 0.72
CA ALA A 93 4.80 8.71 0.13
C ALA A 93 3.30 9.03 0.15
N ALA A 94 2.78 9.54 1.28
CA ALA A 94 1.39 9.97 1.39
C ALA A 94 1.05 11.12 0.43
N GLY A 95 1.96 12.10 0.28
CA GLY A 95 1.81 13.21 -0.66
C GLY A 95 1.75 12.74 -2.12
N ILE A 96 2.62 11.80 -2.51
CA ILE A 96 2.59 11.17 -3.84
C ILE A 96 1.27 10.43 -4.05
N LEU A 97 0.83 9.65 -3.06
CA LEU A 97 -0.40 8.88 -3.17
C LEU A 97 -1.61 9.81 -3.36
N LYS A 98 -1.70 10.90 -2.59
CA LYS A 98 -2.73 11.94 -2.77
C LYS A 98 -2.71 12.54 -4.18
N ARG A 99 -1.54 12.88 -4.72
CA ARG A 99 -1.44 13.46 -6.07
C ARG A 99 -1.82 12.47 -7.17
N VAL A 100 -1.42 11.20 -7.05
CA VAL A 100 -1.79 10.15 -8.00
C VAL A 100 -3.28 9.88 -7.94
N ALA A 101 -3.85 9.82 -6.74
CA ALA A 101 -5.28 9.67 -6.51
C ALA A 101 -6.11 10.76 -7.19
N LEU A 102 -5.69 12.03 -7.09
CA LEU A 102 -6.38 13.16 -7.74
C LEU A 102 -6.32 13.11 -9.27
N ARG A 103 -5.29 12.47 -9.84
CA ARG A 103 -5.15 12.31 -11.31
C ARG A 103 -5.92 11.12 -11.85
N ILE A 104 -6.24 10.15 -11.00
CA ILE A 104 -7.10 9.04 -11.37
C ILE A 104 -8.52 9.61 -11.32
N PRO A 105 -9.31 9.54 -12.41
CA PRO A 105 -10.71 9.91 -12.33
C PRO A 105 -11.36 9.01 -11.28
N VAL A 106 -11.66 9.60 -10.12
CA VAL A 106 -12.64 9.05 -9.21
C VAL A 106 -13.90 9.07 -10.06
N SER A 107 -14.28 7.94 -10.65
CA SER A 107 -15.60 7.83 -11.25
C SER A 107 -16.56 7.93 -10.08
N SER A 108 -16.96 9.16 -9.77
CA SER A 108 -18.22 9.49 -9.14
C SER A 108 -19.24 8.65 -9.89
N ALA A 109 -19.77 7.63 -9.22
CA ALA A 109 -20.90 6.91 -9.75
C ALA A 109 -22.09 7.86 -9.67
N ASP A 110 -22.68 8.16 -10.83
CA ASP A 110 -24.10 8.47 -10.93
C ASP A 110 -24.93 7.23 -10.56
#